data_AF-A0A9R1U349-F1
#
_entry.id   AF-A0A9R1U349-F1
#
_cell.length_a   1.000
_cell.length_b   1.000
_cell.length_c   1.000
_cell.angle_alpha   90.00
_cell.angle_beta   90.00
_cell.angle_gamma   90.00
#
_symmetry.space_group_name_H-M   'P 1'
#
loop_
_entity.id
_entity.type
_entity.pdbx_description
1 polymer ?
#
loop_
_entity_poly.entity_id
_entity_poly.type
_entity_poly.pdbx_seq_one_letter_code
_entity_poly.pdbx_strand_id
1 'polypeptide(L)'
;MFKFRLIFAVFLASGASVRSLNPQNKKLHQEVDRRLREMGQVAHANFSNIIKELDVYRTELVKNIIYDASQNYQKVDRFQQEYVAIITGAAANSPVKLQKRAASAPKPGGCEIDPMADVWHRGQNTNRIITQCVLKYLKSADKAINEVHNAEREFVHKLYDIEVRLEQCNTHHGKLPGGDDLATNCIQKVDVASQELANKVLPQVWEHFQVVEDFYHHDETNVQHCAKEAGIDYFEMRERPELHQHMQLCHHL
;
A
#
# COMPACT_ATOMS: atom_id res chain seq x y z
N MET A 1 -8.62 14.55 -3.34
CA MET A 1 -7.87 15.77 -3.76
C MET A 1 -8.67 17.09 -3.72
N PHE A 2 -9.95 17.16 -4.09
CA PHE A 2 -10.66 18.45 -4.23
C PHE A 2 -11.06 19.15 -2.90
N LYS A 3 -11.14 18.43 -1.77
CA LYS A 3 -11.69 18.99 -0.52
C LYS A 3 -10.71 19.87 0.27
N PHE A 4 -9.41 19.53 0.32
CA PHE A 4 -8.43 20.29 1.11
C PHE A 4 -8.17 21.71 0.55
N ARG A 5 -8.08 21.83 -0.78
CA ARG A 5 -7.91 23.14 -1.44
C ARG A 5 -9.10 24.08 -1.22
N LEU A 6 -10.31 23.52 -1.08
CA LEU A 6 -11.52 24.29 -0.86
C LEU A 6 -11.64 24.79 0.58
N ILE A 7 -11.19 23.99 1.56
CA ILE A 7 -11.17 24.40 2.97
C ILE A 7 -10.10 25.49 3.16
N PHE A 8 -8.89 25.36 2.59
CA PHE A 8 -7.83 26.39 2.66
C PHE A 8 -8.24 27.77 2.10
N ALA A 9 -9.12 27.81 1.10
CA ALA A 9 -9.68 29.09 0.61
C ALA A 9 -10.61 29.76 1.64
N VAL A 10 -11.24 28.96 2.52
CA VAL A 10 -12.03 29.45 3.67
C VAL A 10 -11.11 29.98 4.78
N PHE A 11 -9.93 29.36 5.03
CA PHE A 11 -8.91 29.82 6.00
C PHE A 11 -8.44 31.27 5.76
N LEU A 12 -8.37 31.72 4.50
CA LEU A 12 -7.91 33.07 4.16
C LEU A 12 -9.02 34.12 4.17
N ALA A 13 -10.29 33.70 4.15
CA ALA A 13 -11.45 34.58 3.99
C ALA A 13 -12.18 34.90 5.31
N SER A 14 -12.03 34.10 6.36
CA SER A 14 -12.67 34.30 7.67
C SER A 14 -11.92 35.34 8.53
N GLY A 15 -11.73 36.54 8.00
CA GLY A 15 -11.37 37.72 8.79
C GLY A 15 -12.55 38.21 9.64
N ALA A 16 -13.05 37.39 10.57
CA ALA A 16 -14.14 37.78 11.45
C ALA A 16 -13.70 38.94 12.34
N SER A 17 -14.46 40.05 12.32
CA SER A 17 -14.08 41.29 13.00
C SER A 17 -14.10 41.11 14.52
N VAL A 18 -12.94 41.18 15.18
CA VAL A 18 -12.75 41.09 16.64
C VAL A 18 -13.10 42.40 17.36
N ARG A 19 -14.19 43.06 16.95
CA ARG A 19 -14.54 44.41 17.43
C ARG A 19 -15.18 44.42 18.83
N SER A 20 -15.70 43.29 19.31
CA SER A 20 -16.50 43.19 20.55
C SER A 20 -15.83 42.47 21.72
N LEU A 21 -14.57 42.05 21.62
CA LEU A 21 -13.85 41.42 22.74
C LEU A 21 -13.10 42.47 23.56
N ASN A 22 -13.02 42.24 24.88
CA ASN A 22 -12.10 42.97 25.73
C ASN A 22 -10.62 42.74 25.28
N PRO A 23 -9.66 43.58 25.68
CA PRO A 23 -8.28 43.50 25.20
C PRO A 23 -7.56 42.18 25.51
N GLN A 24 -7.88 41.52 26.64
CA GLN A 24 -7.27 40.25 27.03
C GLN A 24 -7.79 39.10 26.16
N ASN A 25 -9.11 39.01 25.98
CA ASN A 25 -9.76 38.02 25.13
C ASN A 25 -9.36 38.20 23.66
N LYS A 26 -9.18 39.44 23.22
CA LYS A 26 -8.66 39.74 21.88
C LYS A 26 -7.24 39.21 21.68
N LYS A 27 -6.35 39.40 22.66
CA LYS A 27 -4.99 38.85 22.60
C LYS A 27 -4.99 37.32 22.60
N LEU A 28 -5.78 36.70 23.47
CA LEU A 28 -5.89 35.24 23.55
C LEU A 28 -6.45 34.65 22.25
N HIS A 29 -7.52 35.24 21.71
CA HIS A 29 -8.09 34.86 20.42
C HIS A 29 -7.05 34.95 19.29
N GLN A 30 -6.35 36.09 19.18
CA GLN A 30 -5.34 36.29 18.14
C GLN A 30 -4.20 35.28 18.23
N GLU A 31 -3.79 34.90 19.44
CA GLU A 31 -2.75 33.90 19.64
C GLU A 31 -3.23 32.49 19.26
N VAL A 32 -4.46 32.11 19.62
CA VAL A 32 -5.05 30.83 19.23
C VAL A 32 -5.26 30.77 17.70
N ASP A 33 -5.79 31.82 17.09
CA ASP A 33 -5.97 31.92 15.63
C ASP A 33 -4.62 31.84 14.90
N ARG A 34 -3.60 32.56 15.37
CA ARG A 34 -2.24 32.49 14.82
C ARG A 34 -1.70 31.06 14.84
N ARG A 35 -1.81 30.38 15.99
CA ARG A 35 -1.34 28.99 16.13
C ARG A 35 -2.11 28.02 15.23
N LEU A 36 -3.42 28.19 15.09
CA LEU A 36 -4.22 27.36 14.21
C LEU A 36 -3.86 27.54 12.73
N ARG A 37 -3.61 28.79 12.31
CA ARG A 37 -3.13 29.07 10.95
C ARG A 37 -1.75 28.47 10.70
N GLU A 38 -0.83 28.61 11.65
CA GLU A 38 0.51 28.01 11.55
C GLU A 38 0.43 26.48 11.47
N MET A 39 -0.39 25.87 12.31
CA MET A 39 -0.61 24.42 12.29
C MET A 39 -1.29 23.97 10.99
N GLY A 40 -2.28 24.71 10.50
CA GLY A 40 -2.94 24.46 9.22
C GLY A 40 -1.97 24.57 8.03
N GLN A 41 -1.05 25.54 8.05
CA GLN A 41 -0.02 25.70 7.03
C GLN A 41 1.01 24.57 7.07
N VAL A 42 1.52 24.22 8.26
CA VAL A 42 2.45 23.10 8.45
C VAL A 42 1.80 21.79 8.03
N ALA A 43 0.56 21.54 8.46
CA ALA A 43 -0.20 20.38 8.06
C ALA A 43 -0.47 20.35 6.55
N HIS A 44 -0.82 21.48 5.93
CA HIS A 44 -1.04 21.56 4.49
C HIS A 44 0.23 21.23 3.69
N ALA A 45 1.36 21.82 4.06
CA ALA A 45 2.63 21.57 3.40
C ALA A 45 3.04 20.10 3.53
N ASN A 46 2.90 19.54 4.74
CA ASN A 46 3.24 18.17 5.04
C ASN A 46 2.30 17.17 4.37
N PHE A 47 0.98 17.35 4.45
CA PHE A 47 0.03 16.48 3.78
C PHE A 47 0.11 16.57 2.26
N SER A 48 0.39 17.75 1.70
CA SER A 48 0.61 17.85 0.27
C SER A 48 1.82 17.04 -0.18
N ASN A 49 2.85 16.88 0.66
CA ASN A 49 4.00 16.03 0.36
C ASN A 49 3.66 14.56 0.58
N ILE A 50 3.06 14.21 1.73
CA ILE A 50 2.58 12.86 2.05
C ILE A 50 1.67 12.33 0.94
N ILE A 51 0.68 13.10 0.47
CA ILE A 51 -0.25 12.65 -0.58
C ILE A 51 0.49 12.39 -1.90
N LYS A 52 1.44 13.25 -2.27
CA LYS A 52 2.25 13.04 -3.49
C LYS A 52 3.09 11.78 -3.35
N GLU A 53 3.73 11.59 -2.21
CA GLU A 53 4.55 10.41 -1.92
C GLU A 53 3.69 9.14 -1.86
N LEU A 54 2.50 9.18 -1.26
CA LEU A 54 1.54 8.08 -1.28
C LEU A 54 1.09 7.70 -2.68
N ASP A 55 0.82 8.67 -3.57
CA ASP A 55 0.45 8.38 -4.95
C ASP A 55 1.61 7.73 -5.72
N VAL A 56 2.85 8.18 -5.46
CA VAL A 56 4.06 7.54 -6.00
C VAL A 56 4.18 6.13 -5.45
N TYR A 57 4.14 5.93 -4.13
CA TYR A 57 4.22 4.61 -3.49
C TYR A 57 3.14 3.68 -3.99
N ARG A 58 1.89 4.13 -4.11
CA ARG A 58 0.79 3.33 -4.65
C ARG A 58 1.09 2.86 -6.07
N THR A 59 1.55 3.78 -6.91
CA THR A 59 1.84 3.48 -8.32
C THR A 59 3.01 2.52 -8.44
N GLU A 60 4.09 2.77 -7.71
CA GLU A 60 5.30 1.96 -7.74
C GLU A 60 5.10 0.60 -7.06
N LEU A 61 4.37 0.51 -5.94
CA LEU A 61 3.98 -0.76 -5.33
C LEU A 61 3.20 -1.64 -6.30
N VAL A 62 2.16 -1.09 -6.92
CA VAL A 62 1.33 -1.84 -7.87
C VAL A 62 2.16 -2.27 -9.08
N LYS A 63 2.97 -1.37 -9.64
CA LYS A 63 3.85 -1.70 -10.77
C LYS A 63 4.86 -2.77 -10.39
N ASN A 64 5.58 -2.63 -9.29
CA ASN A 64 6.63 -3.57 -8.88
C ASN A 64 6.03 -4.94 -8.54
N ILE A 65 4.95 -4.99 -7.75
CA ILE A 65 4.23 -6.23 -7.43
C ILE A 65 3.77 -6.94 -8.71
N ILE A 66 3.13 -6.22 -9.64
CA ILE A 66 2.62 -6.82 -10.89
C ILE A 66 3.77 -7.21 -11.83
N TYR A 67 4.78 -6.35 -11.96
CA TYR A 67 5.92 -6.57 -12.84
C TYR A 67 6.73 -7.79 -12.39
N ASP A 68 7.08 -7.87 -11.10
CA ASP A 68 7.80 -9.01 -10.54
C ASP A 68 6.99 -10.30 -10.64
N ALA A 69 5.69 -10.25 -10.37
CA ALA A 69 4.81 -11.39 -10.59
C ALA A 69 4.82 -11.83 -12.06
N SER A 70 4.74 -10.87 -12.99
CA SER A 70 4.77 -11.15 -14.43
C SER A 70 6.08 -11.80 -14.87
N GLN A 71 7.23 -11.35 -14.36
CA GLN A 71 8.52 -11.98 -14.63
C GLN A 71 8.55 -13.43 -14.16
N ASN A 72 8.01 -13.70 -12.96
CA ASN A 72 7.94 -15.05 -12.41
C ASN A 72 6.96 -15.96 -13.18
N TYR A 73 5.80 -15.45 -13.60
CA TYR A 73 4.88 -16.20 -14.46
C TYR A 73 5.52 -16.53 -15.82
N GLN A 74 6.21 -15.57 -16.44
CA GLN A 74 6.92 -15.80 -17.70
C GLN A 74 8.02 -16.86 -17.56
N LYS A 75 8.69 -16.92 -16.40
CA LYS A 75 9.70 -17.95 -16.10
C LYS A 75 9.08 -19.34 -16.03
N VAL A 76 7.94 -19.51 -15.35
CA VAL A 76 7.18 -20.77 -15.31
C VAL A 76 6.72 -21.18 -16.70
N ASP A 77 6.06 -20.27 -17.43
CA ASP A 77 5.51 -20.54 -18.77
C ASP A 77 6.60 -20.93 -19.77
N ARG A 78 7.74 -20.21 -19.77
CA ARG A 78 8.88 -20.51 -20.64
C ARG A 78 9.40 -21.90 -20.39
N PHE A 79 9.62 -22.27 -19.12
CA PHE A 79 10.08 -23.60 -18.76
C PHE A 79 9.09 -24.68 -19.21
N GLN A 80 7.79 -24.48 -18.99
CA GLN A 80 6.77 -25.43 -19.43
C GLN A 80 6.76 -25.62 -20.95
N GLN A 81 6.87 -24.54 -21.73
CA GLN A 81 6.93 -24.60 -23.19
C GLN A 81 8.17 -25.33 -23.69
N GLU A 82 9.35 -25.01 -23.15
CA GLU A 82 10.60 -25.67 -23.51
C GLU A 82 10.53 -27.17 -23.15
N TYR A 83 10.06 -27.49 -21.95
CA TYR A 83 9.89 -28.88 -21.51
C TYR A 83 8.94 -29.68 -22.41
N VAL A 84 7.79 -29.12 -22.78
CA VAL A 84 6.84 -29.74 -23.71
C VAL A 84 7.46 -29.95 -25.09
N ALA A 85 8.16 -28.96 -25.63
CA ALA A 85 8.83 -29.06 -26.92
C ALA A 85 9.86 -30.21 -26.94
N ILE A 86 10.65 -30.36 -25.87
CA ILE A 86 11.64 -31.42 -25.76
C ILE A 86 10.99 -32.80 -25.64
N ILE A 87 9.99 -32.97 -24.77
CA ILE A 87 9.29 -34.26 -24.66
C ILE A 87 8.58 -34.63 -25.96
N THR A 88 7.93 -33.67 -26.62
CA THR A 88 7.22 -33.93 -27.89
C THR A 88 8.20 -34.29 -29.00
N GLY A 89 9.36 -33.63 -29.06
CA GLY A 89 10.44 -33.96 -29.99
C GLY A 89 11.02 -35.36 -29.74
N ALA A 90 11.30 -35.72 -28.50
CA ALA A 90 11.76 -37.06 -28.13
C ALA A 90 10.71 -38.13 -28.47
N ALA A 91 9.43 -37.86 -28.19
CA ALA A 91 8.34 -38.77 -28.52
C ALA A 91 8.14 -38.99 -30.03
N ALA A 92 8.37 -37.96 -30.84
CA ALA A 92 8.29 -38.06 -32.30
C ALA A 92 9.42 -38.91 -32.91
N ASN A 93 10.59 -38.93 -32.24
CA ASN A 93 11.77 -39.69 -32.68
C ASN A 93 11.84 -41.09 -32.04
N SER A 94 11.09 -41.33 -30.96
CA SER A 94 11.10 -42.61 -30.26
C SER A 94 10.50 -43.74 -31.11
N PRO A 95 11.16 -44.91 -31.18
CA PRO A 95 10.62 -46.10 -31.85
C PRO A 95 9.41 -46.71 -31.13
N VAL A 96 9.07 -46.23 -29.92
CA VAL A 96 7.94 -46.68 -29.12
C VAL A 96 6.82 -45.64 -29.17
N LYS A 97 5.68 -45.99 -29.78
CA LYS A 97 4.47 -45.16 -29.74
C LYS A 97 4.04 -44.93 -28.29
N LEU A 98 3.95 -43.68 -27.84
CA LEU A 98 3.30 -43.27 -26.59
C LEU A 98 1.84 -43.78 -26.57
N GLN A 99 1.62 -45.02 -26.11
CA GLN A 99 0.28 -45.47 -25.77
C GLN A 99 -0.06 -44.92 -24.38
N LYS A 100 -1.16 -44.17 -24.29
CA LYS A 100 -1.85 -43.86 -23.03
C LYS A 100 -2.01 -45.15 -22.22
N ARG A 101 -1.15 -45.43 -21.24
CA ARG A 101 -1.39 -46.50 -20.27
C ARG A 101 -0.92 -46.13 -18.88
N ALA A 102 -1.71 -46.65 -17.94
CA ALA A 102 -1.69 -46.44 -16.52
C ALA A 102 -0.31 -46.68 -15.90
N ALA A 103 -0.04 -45.89 -14.85
CA ALA A 103 1.11 -46.00 -13.96
C ALA A 103 1.50 -47.47 -13.71
N SER A 104 2.59 -47.89 -14.34
CA SER A 104 3.28 -49.14 -14.03
C SER A 104 4.72 -48.80 -13.70
N ALA A 105 5.34 -49.60 -12.82
CA ALA A 105 6.61 -49.27 -12.17
C ALA A 105 7.77 -49.07 -13.17
N PRO A 106 8.68 -48.11 -12.90
CA PRO A 106 9.72 -47.72 -13.83
C PRO A 106 10.62 -48.89 -14.22
N LYS A 107 10.63 -49.24 -15.52
CA LYS A 107 11.60 -50.19 -16.05
C LYS A 107 12.95 -49.53 -16.32
N PRO A 108 14.08 -50.21 -16.03
CA PRO A 108 15.40 -49.72 -16.41
C PRO A 108 15.52 -49.61 -17.93
N GLY A 109 15.83 -48.41 -18.44
CA GLY A 109 16.08 -48.17 -19.86
C GLY A 109 14.87 -47.71 -20.69
N GLY A 110 13.71 -47.49 -20.09
CA GLY A 110 12.57 -46.84 -20.76
C GLY A 110 12.50 -45.35 -20.43
N CYS A 111 12.28 -44.49 -21.43
CA CYS A 111 11.78 -43.12 -21.21
C CYS A 111 10.30 -43.25 -20.80
N GLU A 112 10.02 -43.74 -19.58
CA GLU A 112 8.67 -43.79 -19.01
C GLU A 112 8.27 -42.37 -18.63
N ILE A 113 7.51 -41.75 -19.53
CA ILE A 113 7.05 -40.37 -19.41
C ILE A 113 5.76 -40.36 -18.59
N ASP A 114 5.85 -40.19 -17.27
CA ASP A 114 4.89 -39.34 -16.53
C ASP A 114 5.51 -38.16 -15.75
N PRO A 115 6.46 -37.39 -16.33
CA PRO A 115 6.98 -36.18 -15.72
C PRO A 115 6.27 -34.90 -16.21
N MET A 116 5.33 -34.99 -17.17
CA MET A 116 4.50 -33.84 -17.56
C MET A 116 3.52 -33.44 -16.46
N ALA A 117 2.92 -34.42 -15.76
CA ALA A 117 1.99 -34.14 -14.68
C ALA A 117 2.70 -33.40 -13.52
N ASP A 118 3.88 -33.84 -13.10
CA ASP A 118 4.65 -33.18 -12.02
C ASP A 118 5.07 -31.76 -12.39
N VAL A 119 5.65 -31.53 -13.58
CA VAL A 119 6.05 -30.18 -14.04
C VAL A 119 4.84 -29.25 -14.14
N TRP A 120 3.72 -29.76 -14.67
CA TRP A 120 2.48 -28.99 -14.79
C TRP A 120 1.89 -28.65 -13.42
N HIS A 121 1.79 -29.64 -12.51
CA HIS A 121 1.29 -29.44 -11.14
C HIS A 121 2.17 -28.47 -10.34
N ARG A 122 3.50 -28.57 -10.46
CA ARG A 122 4.43 -27.62 -9.82
C ARG A 122 4.24 -26.22 -10.37
N GLY A 123 4.16 -26.05 -11.69
CA GLY A 123 3.94 -24.74 -12.30
C GLY A 123 2.61 -24.12 -11.86
N GLN A 124 1.53 -24.90 -11.82
CA GLN A 124 0.25 -24.45 -11.30
C GLN A 124 0.32 -24.07 -9.81
N ASN A 125 1.00 -24.86 -8.97
CA ASN A 125 1.13 -24.55 -7.56
C ASN A 125 1.98 -23.30 -7.31
N THR A 126 3.10 -23.15 -8.01
CA THR A 126 3.96 -21.95 -7.93
C THR A 126 3.20 -20.71 -8.38
N ASN A 127 2.51 -20.74 -9.53
CA ASN A 127 1.67 -19.63 -9.99
C ASN A 127 0.56 -19.28 -8.99
N ARG A 128 -0.06 -20.29 -8.37
CA ARG A 128 -1.10 -20.09 -7.34
C ARG A 128 -0.53 -19.38 -6.11
N ILE A 129 0.64 -19.80 -5.62
CA ILE A 129 1.28 -19.18 -4.44
C ILE A 129 1.66 -17.74 -4.74
N ILE A 130 2.31 -17.47 -5.89
CA ILE A 130 2.67 -16.12 -6.32
C ILE A 130 1.41 -15.24 -6.42
N THR A 131 0.32 -15.77 -7.01
CA THR A 131 -0.96 -15.04 -7.09
C THR A 131 -1.50 -14.68 -5.71
N GLN A 132 -1.45 -15.62 -4.75
CA GLN A 132 -1.91 -15.38 -3.38
C GLN A 132 -1.07 -14.30 -2.69
N CYS A 133 0.25 -14.29 -2.91
CA CYS A 133 1.13 -13.24 -2.40
C CYS A 133 0.82 -11.88 -3.01
N VAL A 134 0.67 -11.79 -4.33
CA VAL A 134 0.28 -10.54 -5.02
C VAL A 134 -1.01 -9.98 -4.43
N LEU A 135 -2.05 -10.82 -4.30
CA LEU A 135 -3.33 -10.39 -3.73
C LEU A 135 -3.19 -9.94 -2.27
N LYS A 136 -2.39 -10.66 -1.47
CA LYS A 136 -2.11 -10.29 -0.07
C LYS A 136 -1.41 -8.94 0.00
N TYR A 137 -0.37 -8.71 -0.80
CA TYR A 137 0.41 -7.48 -0.77
C TYR A 137 -0.39 -6.28 -1.27
N LEU A 138 -1.14 -6.43 -2.37
CA LEU A 138 -2.04 -5.37 -2.85
C LEU A 138 -3.08 -5.00 -1.79
N LYS A 139 -3.69 -5.99 -1.12
CA LYS A 139 -4.67 -5.74 -0.05
C LYS A 139 -4.04 -5.05 1.16
N SER A 140 -2.84 -5.43 1.56
CA SER A 140 -2.13 -4.80 2.68
C SER A 140 -1.73 -3.36 2.35
N ALA A 141 -1.22 -3.11 1.13
CA ALA A 141 -0.91 -1.77 0.64
C ALA A 141 -2.15 -0.86 0.64
N ASP A 142 -3.26 -1.34 0.07
CA ASP A 142 -4.53 -0.61 0.06
C ASP A 142 -5.03 -0.32 1.48
N LYS A 143 -4.86 -1.26 2.41
CA LYS A 143 -5.24 -1.05 3.82
C LYS A 143 -4.42 0.07 4.45
N ALA A 144 -3.09 0.02 4.33
CA ALA A 144 -2.20 1.02 4.91
C ALA A 144 -2.46 2.42 4.33
N ILE A 145 -2.63 2.52 3.01
CA ILE A 145 -3.00 3.78 2.33
C ILE A 145 -4.34 4.33 2.85
N ASN A 146 -5.34 3.45 3.04
CA ASN A 146 -6.64 3.87 3.56
C ASN A 146 -6.59 4.36 5.01
N GLU A 147 -5.71 3.78 5.85
CA GLU A 147 -5.49 4.26 7.21
C GLU A 147 -4.93 5.70 7.21
N VAL A 148 -3.98 6.02 6.32
CA VAL A 148 -3.49 7.41 6.17
C VAL A 148 -4.60 8.36 5.74
N HIS A 149 -5.41 7.99 4.74
CA HIS A 149 -6.55 8.81 4.30
C HIS A 149 -7.59 9.03 5.40
N ASN A 150 -7.83 8.05 6.26
CA ASN A 150 -8.77 8.17 7.38
C ASN A 150 -8.23 9.12 8.45
N ALA A 151 -6.94 9.00 8.80
CA ALA A 151 -6.28 9.89 9.74
C ALA A 151 -6.23 11.33 9.21
N GLU A 152 -5.92 11.53 7.92
CA GLU A 152 -5.97 12.83 7.26
C GLU A 152 -7.37 13.45 7.36
N ARG A 153 -8.42 12.66 7.10
CA ARG A 153 -9.81 13.13 7.19
C ARG A 153 -10.18 13.54 8.61
N GLU A 154 -9.77 12.76 9.61
CA GLU A 154 -10.00 13.10 11.02
C GLU A 154 -9.31 14.42 11.38
N PHE A 155 -8.04 14.60 10.98
CA PHE A 155 -7.33 15.85 11.20
C PHE A 155 -8.08 17.05 10.60
N VAL A 156 -8.48 16.95 9.33
CA VAL A 156 -9.21 18.01 8.63
C VAL A 156 -10.53 18.34 9.33
N HIS A 157 -11.27 17.32 9.75
CA HIS A 157 -12.54 17.49 10.44
C HIS A 157 -12.35 18.20 11.79
N LYS A 158 -11.40 17.74 12.61
CA LYS A 158 -11.13 18.35 13.92
C LYS A 158 -10.62 19.78 13.80
N LEU A 159 -9.75 20.06 12.83
CA LEU A 159 -9.28 21.42 12.56
C LEU A 159 -10.46 22.34 12.20
N TYR A 160 -11.34 21.91 11.30
CA TYR A 160 -12.53 22.67 10.93
C TYR A 160 -13.47 22.94 12.12
N ASP A 161 -13.73 21.93 12.97
CA ASP A 161 -14.57 22.09 14.16
C ASP A 161 -14.02 23.13 15.15
N ILE A 162 -12.70 23.17 15.31
CA ILE A 162 -12.01 24.12 16.18
C ILE A 162 -12.16 25.55 15.64
N GLU A 163 -12.01 25.74 14.33
CA GLU A 163 -12.17 27.06 13.70
C GLU A 163 -13.59 27.61 13.83
N VAL A 164 -14.59 26.77 13.53
CA VAL A 164 -16.00 27.15 13.68
C VAL A 164 -16.30 27.54 15.12
N ARG A 165 -15.78 26.79 16.10
CA ARG A 165 -15.94 27.11 17.52
C ARG A 165 -15.25 28.42 17.90
N LEU A 166 -14.06 28.67 17.40
CA LEU A 166 -13.33 29.93 17.64
C LEU A 166 -14.12 31.14 17.12
N GLU A 167 -14.71 31.02 15.92
CA GLU A 167 -15.58 32.06 15.37
C GLU A 167 -16.87 32.27 16.19
N GLN A 168 -17.48 31.17 16.66
CA GLN A 168 -18.66 31.20 17.54
C GLN A 168 -18.35 31.88 18.88
N CYS A 169 -17.17 31.60 19.47
CA CYS A 169 -16.75 32.23 20.73
C CYS A 169 -16.77 33.77 20.63
N ASN A 170 -16.37 34.32 19.47
CA ASN A 170 -16.35 35.76 19.23
C ASN A 170 -17.73 36.37 19.03
N THR A 171 -18.59 35.68 18.28
CA THR A 171 -19.87 36.22 17.80
C THR A 171 -20.96 36.17 18.86
N HIS A 172 -20.92 35.19 19.78
CA HIS A 172 -22.01 34.92 20.71
C HIS A 172 -21.76 35.44 22.13
N HIS A 173 -20.52 35.47 22.62
CA HIS A 173 -20.24 35.81 24.02
C HIS A 173 -19.96 37.29 24.26
N GLY A 174 -19.41 38.03 23.29
CA GLY A 174 -19.12 39.47 23.44
C GLY A 174 -20.34 40.40 23.57
N LYS A 175 -21.57 39.86 23.59
CA LYS A 175 -22.84 40.62 23.65
C LYS A 175 -23.71 40.28 24.87
N LEU A 176 -23.28 39.36 25.73
CA LEU A 176 -24.06 38.86 26.87
C LEU A 176 -23.55 39.41 28.21
N PRO A 177 -24.41 39.57 29.23
CA PRO A 177 -23.97 39.80 30.61
C PRO A 177 -23.09 38.62 31.09
N GLY A 178 -21.91 38.89 31.65
CA GLY A 178 -20.92 37.84 31.97
C GLY A 178 -20.20 37.27 30.73
N GLY A 179 -20.36 37.91 29.57
CA GLY A 179 -19.84 37.49 28.28
C GLY A 179 -18.32 37.34 28.22
N ASP A 180 -17.57 38.07 29.04
CA ASP A 180 -16.10 38.00 29.07
C ASP A 180 -15.59 36.69 29.68
N ASP A 181 -16.19 36.19 30.76
CA ASP A 181 -15.84 34.90 31.37
C ASP A 181 -16.25 33.73 30.47
N LEU A 182 -17.42 33.86 29.83
CA LEU A 182 -17.91 32.88 28.86
C LEU A 182 -17.03 32.83 27.60
N ALA A 183 -16.60 33.98 27.08
CA ALA A 183 -15.66 34.08 25.97
C ALA A 183 -14.30 33.49 26.33
N THR A 184 -13.78 33.80 27.53
CA THR A 184 -12.52 33.26 28.03
C THR A 184 -12.56 31.73 28.11
N ASN A 185 -13.59 31.17 28.74
CA ASN A 185 -13.76 29.71 28.84
C ASN A 185 -13.93 29.06 27.47
N CYS A 186 -14.67 29.70 26.55
CA CYS A 186 -14.85 29.22 25.18
C CYS A 186 -13.50 29.14 24.45
N ILE A 187 -12.70 30.22 24.47
CA ILE A 187 -11.39 30.27 23.82
C ILE A 187 -10.40 29.28 24.47
N GLN A 188 -10.45 29.09 25.79
CA GLN A 188 -9.64 28.07 26.48
C GLN A 188 -9.98 26.64 26.04
N LYS A 189 -11.27 26.33 25.84
CA LYS A 189 -11.68 25.02 25.30
C LYS A 189 -11.19 24.82 23.87
N VAL A 190 -11.17 25.88 23.05
CA VAL A 190 -10.59 25.86 21.71
C VAL A 190 -9.08 25.60 21.79
N ASP A 191 -8.36 26.24 22.71
CA ASP A 191 -6.92 26.00 22.91
C ASP A 191 -6.62 24.54 23.32
N VAL A 192 -7.39 23.97 24.25
CA VAL A 192 -7.25 22.54 24.62
C VAL A 192 -7.48 21.62 23.42
N ALA A 193 -8.52 21.87 22.62
CA ALA A 193 -8.78 21.10 21.40
C ALA A 193 -7.66 21.28 20.35
N SER A 194 -7.10 22.48 20.25
CA SER A 194 -5.96 22.80 19.37
C SER A 194 -4.70 22.04 19.78
N GLN A 195 -4.46 21.92 21.09
CA GLN A 195 -3.36 21.12 21.63
C GLN A 195 -3.58 19.62 21.40
N GLU A 196 -4.82 19.12 21.50
CA GLU A 196 -5.13 17.73 21.15
C GLU A 196 -4.85 17.44 19.67
N LEU A 197 -5.26 18.34 18.78
CA LEU A 197 -5.00 18.25 17.34
C LEU A 197 -3.50 18.17 17.05
N ALA A 198 -2.71 19.08 17.66
CA ALA A 198 -1.26 19.15 17.47
C ALA A 198 -0.51 17.94 18.04
N ASN A 199 -0.89 17.50 19.24
CA ASN A 199 -0.09 16.53 20.01
C ASN A 199 -0.55 15.08 19.84
N LYS A 200 -1.73 14.83 19.27
CA LYS A 200 -2.26 13.47 19.08
C LYS A 200 -2.63 13.19 17.64
N VAL A 201 -3.49 14.02 17.06
CA VAL A 201 -4.09 13.73 15.75
C VAL A 201 -3.07 13.89 14.63
N LEU A 202 -2.30 14.98 14.64
CA LEU A 202 -1.25 15.20 13.64
C LEU A 202 -0.15 14.11 13.67
N PRO A 203 0.38 13.70 14.84
CA PRO A 203 1.28 12.55 14.94
C PRO A 203 0.70 11.23 14.40
N GLN A 204 -0.59 10.96 14.60
CA GLN A 204 -1.21 9.73 14.06
C GLN A 204 -1.18 9.66 12.54
N VAL A 205 -1.36 10.79 11.84
CA VAL A 205 -1.24 10.80 10.37
C VAL A 205 0.18 10.42 9.95
N TRP A 206 1.19 10.92 10.66
CA TRP A 206 2.59 10.56 10.41
C TRP A 206 2.89 9.10 10.70
N GLU A 207 2.38 8.57 11.82
CA GLU A 207 2.52 7.15 12.17
C GLU A 207 1.95 6.25 11.07
N HIS A 208 0.74 6.55 10.58
CA HIS A 208 0.15 5.79 9.49
C HIS A 208 0.94 5.94 8.18
N PHE A 209 1.50 7.11 7.90
CA PHE A 209 2.35 7.30 6.74
C PHE A 209 3.64 6.46 6.84
N GLN A 210 4.26 6.42 8.02
CA GLN A 210 5.42 5.58 8.29
C GLN A 210 5.12 4.11 8.03
N VAL A 211 3.94 3.62 8.41
CA VAL A 211 3.52 2.25 8.11
C VAL A 211 3.49 1.96 6.61
N VAL A 212 3.10 2.93 5.77
CA VAL A 212 3.13 2.77 4.30
C VAL A 212 4.56 2.76 3.78
N GLU A 213 5.42 3.64 4.31
CA GLU A 213 6.84 3.70 3.93
C GLU A 213 7.57 2.41 4.35
N ASP A 214 7.34 1.93 5.57
CA ASP A 214 7.88 0.67 6.07
C ASP A 214 7.40 -0.49 5.21
N PHE A 215 6.11 -0.54 4.86
CA PHE A 215 5.55 -1.56 3.98
C PHE A 215 6.22 -1.56 2.59
N TYR A 216 6.52 -0.38 2.04
CA TYR A 216 7.19 -0.24 0.75
C TYR A 216 8.63 -0.75 0.78
N HIS A 217 9.34 -0.55 1.88
CA HIS A 217 10.74 -0.93 2.03
C HIS A 217 10.95 -2.32 2.64
N HIS A 218 9.88 -3.04 3.02
CA HIS A 218 10.00 -4.33 3.69
C HIS A 218 10.29 -5.48 2.73
N ASP A 219 11.32 -6.28 3.00
CA ASP A 219 11.70 -7.41 2.13
C ASP A 219 10.57 -8.46 1.96
N GLU A 220 9.75 -8.67 3.00
CA GLU A 220 8.62 -9.62 2.96
C GLU A 220 7.42 -9.15 2.11
N THR A 221 7.39 -7.89 1.65
CA THR A 221 6.38 -7.39 0.70
C THR A 221 6.86 -7.43 -0.74
N ASN A 222 8.08 -7.94 -0.96
CA ASN A 222 8.66 -8.20 -2.26
C ASN A 222 8.13 -9.53 -2.84
N VAL A 223 7.52 -9.48 -4.03
CA VAL A 223 7.02 -10.69 -4.72
C VAL A 223 8.14 -11.69 -5.00
N GLN A 224 9.39 -11.24 -5.15
CA GLN A 224 10.54 -12.13 -5.32
C GLN A 224 10.80 -12.98 -4.07
N HIS A 225 10.57 -12.45 -2.87
CA HIS A 225 10.69 -13.22 -1.64
C HIS A 225 9.68 -14.38 -1.63
N CYS A 226 8.41 -14.09 -1.94
CA CYS A 226 7.39 -15.11 -2.07
C CYS A 226 7.66 -16.09 -3.22
N ALA A 227 8.17 -15.63 -4.36
CA ALA A 227 8.50 -16.48 -5.50
C ALA A 227 9.56 -17.53 -5.12
N LYS A 228 10.57 -17.15 -4.33
CA LYS A 228 11.57 -18.08 -3.78
C LYS A 228 10.94 -19.15 -2.92
N GLU A 229 10.07 -18.78 -1.97
CA GLU A 229 9.34 -19.75 -1.14
C GLU A 229 8.42 -20.66 -1.97
N ALA A 230 7.86 -20.15 -3.06
CA ALA A 230 7.05 -20.90 -4.02
C ALA A 230 7.87 -21.85 -4.90
N GLY A 231 9.20 -21.89 -4.72
CA GLY A 231 10.11 -22.74 -5.47
C GLY A 231 10.33 -22.28 -6.91
N ILE A 232 10.30 -20.96 -7.16
CA ILE A 232 10.52 -20.43 -8.52
C ILE A 232 11.86 -20.86 -9.13
N ASP A 233 12.85 -21.14 -8.29
CA ASP A 233 14.18 -21.62 -8.68
C ASP A 233 14.10 -22.99 -9.40
N TYR A 234 13.05 -23.78 -9.14
CA TYR A 234 12.77 -25.02 -9.88
C TYR A 234 12.74 -24.81 -11.40
N PHE A 235 12.28 -23.65 -11.85
CA PHE A 235 12.08 -23.31 -13.27
C PHE A 235 13.32 -22.68 -13.93
N GLU A 236 14.47 -22.69 -13.26
CA GLU A 236 15.75 -22.33 -13.87
C GLU A 236 16.41 -23.55 -14.54
N MET A 237 16.22 -23.69 -15.86
CA MET A 237 16.81 -24.76 -16.69
C MET A 237 18.32 -24.98 -16.45
N ARG A 238 19.08 -23.91 -16.21
CA ARG A 238 20.53 -23.96 -16.03
C ARG A 238 20.96 -24.66 -14.73
N GLU A 239 20.06 -24.76 -13.76
CA GLU A 239 20.37 -25.31 -12.43
C GLU A 239 19.96 -26.79 -12.30
N ARG A 240 19.48 -27.43 -13.38
CA ARG A 240 18.90 -28.79 -13.32
C ARG A 240 19.63 -29.76 -14.24
N PRO A 241 20.88 -30.16 -13.88
CA PRO A 241 21.66 -31.10 -14.66
C PRO A 241 20.97 -32.46 -14.78
N GLU A 242 20.17 -32.88 -13.80
CA GLU A 242 19.35 -34.10 -13.85
C GLU A 242 18.26 -34.09 -14.93
N LEU A 243 17.58 -32.94 -15.10
CA LEU A 243 16.58 -32.76 -16.16
C LEU A 243 17.31 -32.71 -17.49
N HIS A 244 18.45 -32.02 -17.56
CA HIS A 244 19.31 -31.97 -18.74
C HIS A 244 19.85 -33.37 -19.14
N GLN A 245 20.27 -34.19 -18.17
CA GLN A 245 20.69 -35.57 -18.38
C GLN A 245 19.53 -36.45 -18.84
N HIS A 246 18.35 -36.30 -18.25
CA HIS A 246 17.16 -37.01 -18.68
C HIS A 246 16.76 -36.62 -20.10
N MET A 247 16.82 -35.33 -20.43
CA MET A 247 16.59 -34.81 -21.77
C MET A 247 17.62 -35.33 -22.78
N GLN A 248 18.90 -35.41 -22.43
CA GLN A 248 19.95 -36.02 -23.26
C GLN A 248 19.70 -37.52 -23.49
N LEU A 249 19.32 -38.25 -22.44
CA LEU A 249 19.00 -39.68 -22.53
C LEU A 249 17.81 -39.94 -23.46
N CYS A 250 16.77 -39.10 -23.43
CA CYS A 250 15.63 -39.24 -24.34
C CYS A 250 15.88 -38.62 -25.74
N HIS A 251 16.93 -37.82 -25.95
CA HIS A 251 17.34 -37.32 -27.28
C HIS A 251 18.18 -38.33 -28.09
N HIS A 252 18.80 -39.29 -27.39
CA HIS A 252 19.65 -40.33 -27.98
C HIS A 252 18.95 -41.68 -28.20
N LEU A 253 17.65 -41.75 -27.88
CA LEU A 253 16.75 -42.87 -28.20
C LEU A 253 15.93 -42.54 -29.46
#